data_AF-A0A950VLY3-F1
#
_entry.id   AF-A0A950VLY3-F1
#
_cell.length_a   1.000
_cell.length_b   1.000
_cell.length_c   1.000
_cell.angle_alpha   90.00
_cell.angle_beta   90.00
_cell.angle_gamma   90.00
#
_symmetry.space_group_name_H-M   'P 1'
#
loop_
_entity.id
_entity.type
_entity.pdbx_description
1 polymer ?
#
loop_
_entity_poly.entity_id
_entity_poly.type
_entity_poly.pdbx_seq_one_letter_code
_entity_poly.pdbx_strand_id
1 'polypeptide(L)'
;MEPVFWRAGWENIRRDPWLYLRLRLRDYPHLWISSGDYFLGDWNCSFPQAFRQRQYGLIAVKGFLLLLTGVLPLALALLGLMLERHRLGSLWPLWLMMLYISLTRLPFDIQPRLSLGGQPFMLAFTACALTYLARCYISHDGAVGYLP
;
A
#
# COMPACT_ATOMS: atom_id res chain seq x y z
N MET A 1 11.31 -14.77 14.42
CA MET A 1 10.23 -14.25 15.29
C MET A 1 10.16 -15.15 16.51
N GLU A 2 10.15 -14.58 17.71
CA GLU A 2 10.07 -15.37 18.94
C GLU A 2 8.75 -16.17 19.00
N PRO A 3 8.79 -17.46 19.39
CA PRO A 3 7.59 -18.30 19.51
C PRO A 3 6.54 -17.74 20.50
N VAL A 4 6.94 -16.82 21.37
CA VAL A 4 6.05 -16.14 22.33
C VAL A 4 5.00 -15.26 21.62
N PHE A 5 5.39 -14.52 20.58
CA PHE A 5 4.47 -13.63 19.86
C PHE A 5 3.37 -14.40 19.12
N TRP A 6 3.71 -15.58 18.58
CA TRP A 6 2.75 -16.46 17.92
C TRP A 6 1.69 -16.96 18.90
N ARG A 7 2.10 -17.36 20.11
CA ARG A 7 1.17 -17.84 21.14
C ARG A 7 0.23 -16.71 21.59
N ALA A 8 0.77 -15.53 21.87
CA ALA A 8 -0.02 -14.37 22.28
C ALA A 8 -1.01 -13.93 21.18
N GLY A 9 -0.58 -13.90 19.92
CA GLY A 9 -1.47 -13.61 18.79
C GLY A 9 -2.62 -14.60 18.69
N TRP A 10 -2.34 -15.89 18.87
CA TRP A 10 -3.35 -16.95 18.81
C TRP A 10 -4.34 -16.89 20.00
N GLU A 11 -3.86 -16.58 21.20
CA GLU A 11 -4.70 -16.36 22.38
C GLU A 11 -5.64 -15.16 22.18
N ASN A 12 -5.14 -14.06 21.61
CA ASN A 12 -5.97 -12.89 21.31
C ASN A 12 -7.08 -13.22 20.29
N ILE A 13 -6.76 -13.99 19.25
CA ILE A 13 -7.75 -14.45 18.26
C ILE A 13 -8.81 -15.35 18.90
N ARG A 14 -8.39 -16.28 19.77
CA ARG A 14 -9.31 -17.20 20.45
C ARG A 14 -10.23 -16.51 21.46
N ARG A 15 -9.73 -15.48 22.14
CA ARG A 15 -10.49 -14.76 23.18
C ARG A 15 -11.67 -13.98 22.59
N ASP A 16 -11.47 -13.28 21.48
CA ASP A 16 -12.54 -12.53 20.80
C ASP A 16 -12.22 -12.37 19.30
N PRO A 17 -12.62 -13.33 18.44
CA PRO A 17 -12.24 -13.35 17.03
C PRO A 17 -12.85 -12.18 16.24
N TRP A 18 -14.04 -11.70 16.63
CA TRP A 18 -14.72 -10.63 15.91
C TRP A 18 -14.15 -9.26 16.25
N LEU A 19 -13.85 -8.99 17.52
CA LEU A 19 -13.14 -7.78 17.90
C LEU A 19 -11.76 -7.75 17.25
N TYR A 20 -11.04 -8.88 17.28
CA TYR A 20 -9.74 -9.01 16.62
C TYR A 20 -9.84 -8.68 15.12
N LEU A 21 -10.76 -9.32 14.39
CA LEU A 21 -10.94 -9.07 12.97
C LEU A 21 -11.31 -7.60 12.69
N ARG A 22 -12.19 -6.98 13.49
CA ARG A 22 -12.53 -5.56 13.34
C ARG A 22 -11.34 -4.64 13.52
N LEU A 23 -10.52 -4.87 14.56
CA LEU A 23 -9.29 -4.10 14.78
C LEU A 23 -8.32 -4.28 13.61
N ARG A 24 -8.15 -5.52 13.13
CA ARG A 24 -7.28 -5.78 11.98
C ARG A 24 -7.80 -5.16 10.68
N LEU A 25 -9.09 -5.21 10.40
CA LEU A 25 -9.68 -4.55 9.23
C LEU A 25 -9.53 -3.03 9.30
N ARG A 26 -9.64 -2.44 10.49
CA ARG A 26 -9.38 -1.01 10.70
C ARG A 26 -7.92 -0.66 10.42
N ASP A 27 -6.99 -1.52 10.82
CA ASP A 27 -5.55 -1.25 10.69
C ASP A 27 -4.99 -1.70 9.31
N TYR A 28 -5.72 -2.55 8.58
CA TYR A 28 -5.29 -3.13 7.30
C TYR A 28 -4.96 -2.09 6.20
N PRO A 29 -5.70 -0.98 6.03
CA PRO A 29 -5.33 0.05 5.07
C PRO A 29 -3.94 0.65 5.33
N HIS A 30 -3.50 0.72 6.60
CA HIS A 30 -2.17 1.22 6.95
C HIS A 30 -1.03 0.30 6.49
N LEU A 31 -1.32 -0.95 6.11
CA LEU A 31 -0.35 -1.84 5.48
C LEU A 31 0.08 -1.32 4.10
N TRP A 32 -0.88 -0.73 3.37
CA TRP A 32 -0.69 -0.28 1.99
C TRP A 32 -0.48 1.23 1.90
N ILE A 33 -1.10 1.99 2.79
CA ILE A 33 -1.04 3.45 2.79
C ILE A 33 -0.16 3.90 3.95
N SER A 34 1.07 4.29 3.62
CA SER A 34 2.01 4.86 4.56
C SER A 34 1.90 6.39 4.55
N SER A 35 1.87 7.02 5.73
CA SER A 35 1.93 8.48 5.86
C SER A 35 3.35 9.05 5.76
N GLY A 36 4.35 8.20 5.48
CA GLY A 36 5.75 8.61 5.43
C GLY A 36 6.33 8.98 6.79
N ASP A 37 5.70 8.55 7.88
CA ASP A 37 6.10 8.83 9.25
C ASP A 37 7.57 8.48 9.54
N TYR A 38 8.10 7.46 8.87
CA TYR A 38 9.49 7.03 8.99
C TYR A 38 10.51 8.00 8.39
N PHE A 39 10.11 8.88 7.46
CA PHE A 39 10.98 9.91 6.90
C PHE A 39 11.19 11.11 7.83
N LEU A 40 10.31 11.30 8.81
CA LEU A 40 10.31 12.47 9.68
C LEU A 40 11.14 12.29 10.96
N GLY A 41 11.59 11.07 11.25
CA GLY A 41 12.43 10.78 12.42
C GLY A 41 11.81 11.28 13.73
N ASP A 42 12.58 12.04 14.50
CA ASP A 42 12.17 12.60 15.81
C ASP A 42 11.06 13.65 15.71
N TRP A 43 10.80 14.18 14.51
CA TRP A 43 9.77 15.19 14.27
C TRP A 43 8.41 14.55 13.97
N ASN A 44 8.34 13.22 14.04
CA ASN A 44 7.11 12.49 13.74
C ASN A 44 6.07 12.67 14.85
N CYS A 45 4.99 13.39 14.55
CA CYS A 45 3.80 13.46 15.39
C CYS A 45 2.53 13.09 14.60
N SER A 46 1.49 12.63 15.28
CA SER A 46 0.22 12.27 14.60
C SER A 46 -0.43 13.49 13.92
N PHE A 47 -1.23 13.29 12.85
CA PHE A 47 -1.96 14.39 12.19
C PHE A 47 -2.81 15.24 13.17
N PRO A 48 -3.61 14.64 14.08
CA PRO A 48 -4.36 15.42 15.05
C PRO A 48 -3.47 16.23 16.00
N GLN A 49 -2.31 15.69 16.37
CA GLN A 49 -1.34 16.39 17.22
C GLN A 49 -0.72 17.58 16.49
N ALA A 50 -0.26 17.39 15.26
CA ALA A 50 0.26 18.47 14.41
C ALA A 50 -0.78 19.59 14.23
N PHE A 51 -2.05 19.21 14.03
CA PHE A 51 -3.16 20.15 13.90
C PHE A 51 -3.41 20.94 15.18
N ARG A 52 -3.47 20.27 16.35
CA ARG A 52 -3.62 20.96 17.65
C ARG A 52 -2.46 21.91 17.95
N GLN A 53 -1.25 21.55 17.56
CA GLN A 53 -0.04 22.38 17.71
C GLN A 53 0.11 23.45 16.61
N ARG A 54 -0.85 23.55 15.68
CA ARG A 54 -0.84 24.50 14.54
C ARG A 54 0.41 24.40 13.66
N GLN A 55 1.01 23.21 13.59
CA GLN A 55 2.20 22.94 12.77
C GLN A 55 1.80 22.64 11.32
N TYR A 56 1.24 23.63 10.62
CA TYR A 56 0.69 23.43 9.28
C TYR A 56 1.73 22.98 8.24
N GLY A 57 3.00 23.42 8.39
CA GLY A 57 4.10 22.96 7.54
C GLY A 57 4.31 21.45 7.64
N LEU A 58 4.28 20.89 8.85
CA LEU A 58 4.40 19.44 9.07
C LEU A 58 3.20 18.68 8.49
N ILE A 59 2.00 19.23 8.62
CA ILE A 59 0.78 18.65 8.02
C ILE A 59 0.90 18.62 6.49
N ALA A 60 1.37 19.71 5.87
CA ALA A 60 1.57 19.78 4.43
C ALA A 60 2.61 18.76 3.95
N VAL A 61 3.75 18.65 4.64
CA VAL A 61 4.79 17.66 4.32
C VAL A 61 4.27 16.23 4.49
N LYS A 62 3.59 15.91 5.59
CA LYS A 62 2.95 14.59 5.79
C LYS A 62 1.90 14.28 4.74
N GLY A 63 1.06 15.26 4.38
CA GLY A 63 0.06 15.12 3.33
C GLY A 63 0.70 14.83 1.98
N PHE A 64 1.77 15.55 1.64
CA PHE A 64 2.55 15.31 0.42
C PHE A 64 3.17 13.90 0.41
N LEU A 65 3.81 13.48 1.51
CA LEU A 65 4.40 12.14 1.64
C LEU A 65 3.33 11.04 1.54
N LEU A 66 2.19 11.20 2.19
CA LEU A 66 1.05 10.29 2.12
C LEU A 66 0.54 10.14 0.68
N LEU A 67 0.40 11.26 -0.04
CA LEU A 67 -0.01 11.26 -1.44
C LEU A 67 1.01 10.55 -2.32
N LEU A 68 2.29 10.91 -2.21
CA LEU A 68 3.35 10.44 -3.09
C LEU A 68 3.71 8.97 -2.86
N THR A 69 3.74 8.52 -1.60
CA THR A 69 4.25 7.18 -1.23
C THR A 69 3.15 6.17 -0.93
N GLY A 70 1.94 6.63 -0.65
CA GLY A 70 0.79 5.77 -0.35
C GLY A 70 -0.27 5.83 -1.44
N VAL A 71 -0.95 6.97 -1.56
CA VAL A 71 -2.17 7.09 -2.38
C VAL A 71 -1.90 6.95 -3.87
N LEU A 72 -0.91 7.67 -4.41
CA LEU A 72 -0.62 7.69 -5.84
C LEU A 72 -0.14 6.31 -6.35
N PRO A 73 0.84 5.63 -5.73
CA PRO A 73 1.25 4.30 -6.16
C PRO A 73 0.13 3.27 -6.05
N LEU A 74 -0.69 3.34 -4.99
CA LEU A 74 -1.83 2.45 -4.83
C LEU A 74 -2.88 2.67 -5.95
N ALA A 75 -3.21 3.93 -6.26
CA ALA A 75 -4.14 4.26 -7.33
C ALA A 75 -3.63 3.79 -8.70
N LEU A 76 -2.34 4.00 -8.99
CA LEU A 76 -1.72 3.52 -10.23
C LEU A 76 -1.66 1.99 -10.30
N ALA A 77 -1.36 1.32 -9.18
CA ALA A 77 -1.39 -0.12 -9.09
C ALA A 77 -2.80 -0.69 -9.37
N LEU A 78 -3.84 -0.11 -8.76
CA LEU A 78 -5.23 -0.49 -9.02
C LEU A 78 -5.64 -0.22 -10.47
N LEU A 79 -5.24 0.91 -11.04
CA LEU A 79 -5.49 1.22 -12.45
C LEU A 79 -4.82 0.20 -13.36
N GLY A 80 -3.53 -0.09 -13.15
CA GLY A 80 -2.79 -1.11 -13.92
C GLY A 80 -3.45 -2.47 -13.82
N LEU A 81 -3.93 -2.82 -12.64
CA LEU A 81 -4.66 -4.07 -12.42
C LEU A 81 -5.98 -4.13 -13.19
N MET A 82 -6.76 -3.05 -13.19
CA MET A 82 -8.02 -2.98 -13.93
C MET A 82 -7.78 -3.07 -15.44
N LEU A 83 -6.71 -2.46 -15.95
CA LEU A 83 -6.33 -2.50 -17.37
C LEU A 83 -5.82 -3.90 -17.77
N GLU A 84 -4.98 -4.52 -16.95
CA GLU A 84 -4.38 -5.83 -17.20
C GLU A 84 -5.23 -7.00 -16.65
N ARG A 85 -6.52 -6.78 -16.38
CA ARG A 85 -7.42 -7.80 -15.79
C ARG A 85 -7.52 -9.10 -16.61
N HIS A 86 -7.24 -9.03 -17.91
CA HIS A 86 -7.25 -10.17 -18.82
C HIS A 86 -5.98 -11.05 -18.70
N ARG A 87 -4.89 -10.50 -18.13
CA ARG A 87 -3.60 -11.20 -17.92
C ARG A 87 -3.34 -11.56 -16.46
N LEU A 88 -4.35 -11.45 -15.59
CA LEU A 88 -4.22 -11.78 -14.16
C LEU A 88 -3.67 -13.19 -13.92
N GLY A 89 -4.06 -14.15 -14.78
CA GLY A 89 -3.52 -15.51 -14.73
C GLY A 89 -2.01 -15.56 -14.91
N SER A 90 -1.42 -14.70 -15.74
CA SER A 90 0.05 -14.63 -15.92
C SER A 90 0.76 -13.90 -14.77
N LEU A 91 0.04 -13.03 -14.04
CA LEU A 91 0.55 -12.26 -12.90
C LEU A 91 0.35 -12.99 -11.56
N TRP A 92 -0.07 -14.26 -11.57
CA TRP A 92 -0.36 -15.03 -10.35
C TRP A 92 0.79 -15.06 -9.32
N PRO A 93 2.11 -15.06 -9.69
CA PRO A 93 3.17 -15.05 -8.69
C PRO A 93 3.24 -13.74 -7.90
N LEU A 94 2.98 -12.60 -8.57
CA LEU A 94 2.89 -11.29 -7.89
C LEU A 94 1.73 -11.27 -6.90
N TRP A 95 0.58 -11.81 -7.32
CA TRP A 95 -0.59 -11.93 -6.46
C TRP A 95 -0.34 -12.82 -5.24
N LEU A 96 0.27 -13.99 -5.46
CA LEU A 96 0.60 -14.91 -4.38
C LEU A 96 1.50 -14.24 -3.35
N MET A 97 2.46 -13.42 -3.79
CA MET A 97 3.38 -12.74 -2.90
C MET A 97 2.73 -11.59 -2.13
N MET A 98 1.85 -10.80 -2.77
CA MET A 98 1.00 -9.82 -2.05
C MET A 98 0.13 -10.51 -1.00
N LEU A 99 -0.55 -11.58 -1.40
CA LEU A 99 -1.46 -12.33 -0.53
C LEU A 99 -0.71 -12.98 0.64
N TYR A 100 0.48 -13.53 0.38
CA TYR A 100 1.37 -14.03 1.41
C TYR A 100 1.75 -12.94 2.42
N ILE A 101 2.16 -11.74 1.97
CA ILE A 101 2.51 -10.65 2.88
C ILE A 101 1.27 -10.18 3.66
N SER A 102 0.13 -9.99 3.01
CA SER A 102 -1.11 -9.61 3.69
C SER A 102 -1.50 -10.63 4.76
N LEU A 103 -1.53 -11.91 4.40
CA LEU A 103 -1.95 -12.99 5.31
C LEU A 103 -0.95 -13.23 6.43
N THR A 104 0.34 -13.19 6.15
CA THR A 104 1.36 -13.34 7.20
C THR A 104 1.37 -12.15 8.14
N ARG A 105 1.01 -10.95 7.70
CA ARG A 105 0.99 -9.74 8.54
C ARG A 105 -0.32 -9.56 9.32
N LEU A 106 -1.44 -10.11 8.86
CA LEU A 106 -2.73 -10.03 9.54
C LEU A 106 -2.74 -10.58 10.99
N PRO A 107 -2.07 -11.71 11.31
CA PRO A 107 -1.97 -12.20 12.69
C PRO A 107 -0.99 -11.38 13.55
N PHE A 108 -0.04 -10.67 12.94
CA PHE A 108 0.96 -9.89 13.68
C PHE A 108 0.58 -8.42 13.77
N ASP A 109 1.22 -7.75 14.71
CA ASP A 109 0.96 -6.35 14.98
C ASP A 109 1.27 -5.48 13.75
N ILE A 110 0.25 -4.85 13.15
CA ILE A 110 0.37 -3.96 11.99
C ILE A 110 0.90 -2.62 12.50
N GLN A 111 2.20 -2.55 12.77
CA GLN A 111 2.82 -1.28 13.09
C GLN A 111 3.08 -0.50 11.80
N PRO A 112 2.93 0.84 11.78
CA PRO A 112 3.10 1.66 10.57
C PRO A 112 4.45 1.44 9.86
N ARG A 113 5.52 1.14 10.64
CA ARG A 113 6.85 0.79 10.12
C ARG A 113 6.88 -0.48 9.25
N LEU A 114 5.87 -1.32 9.34
CA LEU A 114 5.76 -2.56 8.57
C LEU A 114 5.17 -2.36 7.16
N SER A 115 4.66 -1.16 6.86
CA SER A 115 4.20 -0.77 5.52
C SER A 115 5.29 -0.85 4.45
N LEU A 116 6.57 -0.79 4.86
CA LEU A 116 7.73 -0.96 3.97
C LEU A 116 7.69 -2.28 3.18
N GLY A 117 7.09 -3.34 3.75
CA GLY A 117 6.96 -4.62 3.06
C GLY A 117 6.01 -4.58 1.85
N GLY A 118 5.00 -3.70 1.85
CA GLY A 118 4.02 -3.58 0.76
C GLY A 118 4.49 -2.69 -0.39
N GLN A 119 5.42 -1.75 -0.14
CA GLN A 119 5.85 -0.76 -1.12
C GLN A 119 6.46 -1.34 -2.41
N PRO A 120 7.36 -2.35 -2.38
CA PRO A 120 7.92 -2.93 -3.60
C PRO A 120 6.84 -3.47 -4.56
N PHE A 121 5.75 -4.00 -4.01
CA PHE A 121 4.64 -4.54 -4.79
C PHE A 121 3.84 -3.43 -5.46
N MET A 122 3.50 -2.38 -4.71
CA MET A 122 2.82 -1.22 -5.28
C MET A 122 3.64 -0.61 -6.42
N LEU A 123 4.97 -0.51 -6.28
CA LEU A 123 5.86 -0.06 -7.34
C LEU A 123 5.86 -1.00 -8.56
N ALA A 124 5.88 -2.32 -8.36
CA ALA A 124 5.83 -3.29 -9.46
C ALA A 124 4.53 -3.15 -10.27
N PHE A 125 3.37 -3.06 -9.60
CA PHE A 125 2.08 -2.86 -10.28
C PHE A 125 1.98 -1.48 -10.94
N THR A 126 2.54 -0.45 -10.31
CA THR A 126 2.64 0.89 -10.91
C THR A 126 3.47 0.85 -12.19
N ALA A 127 4.60 0.15 -12.19
CA ALA A 127 5.43 0.00 -13.38
C ALA A 127 4.69 -0.76 -14.51
N CYS A 128 3.92 -1.80 -14.18
CA CYS A 128 3.06 -2.48 -15.15
C CYS A 128 2.02 -1.52 -15.75
N ALA A 129 1.35 -0.71 -14.92
CA ALA A 129 0.38 0.29 -15.34
C ALA A 129 1.01 1.31 -16.31
N LEU A 130 2.16 1.86 -15.95
CA LEU A 130 2.89 2.84 -16.75
C LEU A 130 3.35 2.24 -18.08
N THR A 131 3.83 0.99 -18.07
CA THR A 131 4.25 0.29 -19.30
C THR A 131 3.07 0.08 -20.25
N TYR A 132 1.89 -0.26 -19.72
CA TYR A 132 0.67 -0.39 -20.50
C TYR A 132 0.26 0.95 -21.12
N LEU A 133 0.21 2.02 -20.31
CA LEU A 133 -0.14 3.36 -20.79
C LEU A 133 0.82 3.86 -21.88
N ALA A 134 2.13 3.63 -21.71
CA ALA A 134 3.14 3.98 -22.70
C ALA A 134 2.90 3.24 -24.03
N ARG A 135 2.56 1.94 -24.00
CA ARG A 135 2.25 1.17 -25.22
C ARG A 135 0.99 1.69 -25.92
N CYS A 136 -0.05 2.03 -25.17
CA CYS A 136 -1.26 2.62 -25.73
C CYS A 136 -0.99 3.98 -26.39
N TYR A 137 -0.19 4.83 -25.75
CA TYR A 137 0.19 6.13 -26.28
C TYR A 137 0.95 6.00 -27.62
N ILE A 138 1.98 5.15 -27.67
CA ILE A 138 2.77 4.92 -28.90
C ILE A 138 1.90 4.34 -30.03
N SER A 139 0.99 3.43 -29.71
CA SER A 139 0.09 2.83 -30.71
C SER A 139 -0.89 3.86 -31.28
N HIS A 140 -1.30 4.83 -30.47
CA HIS A 140 -2.19 5.90 -30.91
C HIS A 140 -1.48 6.85 -31.87
N ASP A 141 -0.25 7.27 -31.56
CA ASP A 141 0.55 8.15 -32.44
C ASP A 141 0.91 7.46 -33.76
N GLY A 142 1.21 6.16 -33.71
CA GLY A 142 1.48 5.36 -34.90
C GLY A 142 0.28 5.23 -35.84
N ALA A 143 -0.95 5.22 -35.32
CA ALA A 143 -2.16 5.10 -36.14
C ALA A 143 -2.53 6.42 -36.87
N VAL A 144 -2.09 7.57 -36.34
CA VAL A 144 -2.40 8.90 -36.92
C VAL A 144 -1.47 9.22 -38.11
N GLY A 145 -0.28 8.59 -38.19
CA GLY A 145 0.69 8.81 -39.27
C GLY A 145 0.41 8.11 -40.60
N TYR A 146 -0.65 7.30 -40.72
CA TYR A 146 -0.99 6.52 -41.92
C TYR A 146 -2.33 6.93 -42.57
N LEU A 147 -2.74 8.19 -42.44
CA LEU A 147 -3.81 8.76 -43.25
C LEU A 147 -3.17 9.62 -44.36
N PRO A 148 -3.24 9.19 -45.63
CA PRO A 148 -2.71 9.94 -46.78
C PRO A 148 -3.51 11.22 -47.08
#